data_AF-A0A9D0IEX8-F1
#
_entry.id   AF-A0A9D0IEX8-F1
#
_cell.length_a   1.000
_cell.length_b   1.000
_cell.length_c   1.000
_cell.angle_alpha   90.00
_cell.angle_beta   90.00
_cell.angle_gamma   90.00
#
_symmetry.space_group_name_H-M   'P 1'
#
loop_
_entity.id
_entity.type
_entity.pdbx_description
1 polymer ?
#
loop_
_entity_poly.entity_id
_entity_poly.type
_entity_poly.pdbx_seq_one_letter_code
_entity_poly.pdbx_strand_id
1 'polypeptide(L)'
;MFGQDRNQLRAVYVEAWKEYRQGKPLNPLQIQIVAVIRQHPEYQGLLENSDQALGRDYLPENGETNPFLHMGMHLALQDQVSTDRPAGIRALYERLQAGTTDSHTLQHKLMECLAEMIWQAQREGELPDEQRYLDCIGNLAGNGRIAH
;
A
#
# COMPACT_ATOMS: atom_id res chain seq x y z
N MET A 1 -2.57 -23.20 -6.48
CA MET A 1 -3.52 -22.35 -5.72
C MET A 1 -3.09 -20.87 -5.73
N PHE A 2 -1.83 -20.52 -5.42
CA PHE A 2 -1.34 -19.13 -5.36
C PHE A 2 -1.62 -18.22 -6.58
N GLY A 3 -1.74 -18.77 -7.80
CA GLY A 3 -2.06 -17.98 -9.01
C GLY A 3 -3.53 -17.53 -9.12
N GLN A 4 -4.46 -18.27 -8.51
CA GLN A 4 -5.88 -17.90 -8.53
C GLN A 4 -6.15 -16.71 -7.60
N ASP A 5 -5.58 -16.71 -6.39
CA ASP A 5 -5.69 -15.60 -5.44
C ASP A 5 -5.08 -14.31 -6.01
N ARG A 6 -3.95 -14.42 -6.72
CA ARG A 6 -3.29 -13.27 -7.37
C ARG A 6 -4.18 -12.63 -8.43
N ASN A 7 -4.73 -13.43 -9.32
CA ASN A 7 -5.58 -12.92 -10.41
C ASN A 7 -6.90 -12.38 -9.87
N GLN A 8 -7.44 -12.99 -8.81
CA GLN A 8 -8.63 -12.51 -8.14
C GLN A 8 -8.40 -11.14 -7.48
N LEU A 9 -7.29 -10.96 -6.75
CA LEU A 9 -6.92 -9.67 -6.17
C LEU A 9 -6.81 -8.59 -7.26
N ARG A 10 -6.10 -8.89 -8.35
CA ARG A 10 -5.94 -7.96 -9.48
C ARG A 10 -7.26 -7.61 -10.15
N ALA A 11 -8.18 -8.57 -10.28
CA ALA A 11 -9.50 -8.34 -10.83
C ALA A 11 -10.30 -7.33 -10.00
N VAL A 12 -10.18 -7.36 -8.67
CA VAL A 12 -10.84 -6.37 -7.80
C VAL A 12 -10.36 -4.94 -8.09
N TYR A 13 -9.06 -4.73 -8.31
CA TYR A 13 -8.53 -3.41 -8.69
C TYR A 13 -9.07 -2.92 -10.04
N VAL A 14 -9.05 -3.80 -11.04
CA VAL A 14 -9.54 -3.51 -12.40
C VAL A 14 -11.04 -3.18 -12.36
N GLU A 15 -11.82 -3.97 -11.64
CA GLU A 15 -13.27 -3.78 -11.49
C GLU A 15 -13.57 -2.46 -10.78
N ALA A 16 -12.93 -2.20 -9.63
CA ALA A 16 -13.10 -0.95 -8.88
C ALA A 16 -12.82 0.29 -9.76
N TRP A 17 -11.72 0.27 -10.52
CA TRP A 17 -11.37 1.38 -11.43
C TRP A 17 -12.39 1.54 -12.56
N LYS A 18 -12.81 0.44 -13.17
CA LYS A 18 -13.81 0.43 -14.24
C LYS A 18 -15.14 0.98 -13.76
N GLU A 19 -15.63 0.53 -12.61
CA GLU A 19 -16.90 0.98 -12.04
C GLU A 19 -16.86 2.47 -11.68
N TYR A 20 -15.76 2.93 -11.10
CA TYR A 20 -15.54 4.36 -10.83
C TYR A 20 -15.61 5.19 -12.11
N ARG A 21 -14.89 4.79 -13.17
CA ARG A 21 -14.91 5.48 -14.45
C ARG A 21 -16.27 5.48 -15.14
N GLN A 22 -17.12 4.50 -14.85
CA GLN A 22 -18.48 4.40 -15.35
C GLN A 22 -19.50 5.17 -14.49
N GLY A 23 -19.07 5.80 -13.39
CA GLY A 23 -19.96 6.50 -12.45
C GLY A 23 -20.90 5.55 -11.71
N LYS A 24 -20.54 4.27 -11.57
CA LYS A 24 -21.33 3.29 -10.82
C LYS A 24 -21.15 3.48 -9.31
N PRO A 25 -22.15 3.08 -8.49
CA PRO A 25 -21.99 3.02 -7.05
C PRO A 25 -20.82 2.09 -6.69
N LEU A 26 -19.97 2.54 -5.77
CA LEU A 26 -18.83 1.78 -5.27
C LEU A 26 -19.11 1.29 -3.85
N ASN A 27 -18.70 0.07 -3.54
CA ASN A 27 -18.69 -0.44 -2.18
C ASN A 27 -17.51 0.17 -1.36
N PRO A 28 -17.49 0.03 -0.03
CA PRO A 28 -16.45 0.65 0.81
C PRO A 28 -15.01 0.28 0.43
N LEU A 29 -14.76 -0.99 0.06
CA LEU A 29 -13.43 -1.43 -0.36
C LEU A 29 -13.04 -0.81 -1.71
N GLN A 30 -13.96 -0.76 -2.67
CA GLN A 30 -13.73 -0.12 -3.96
C GLN A 30 -13.45 1.38 -3.83
N ILE A 31 -14.10 2.06 -2.88
CA ILE A 31 -13.82 3.48 -2.58
C ILE A 31 -12.37 3.65 -2.15
N GLN A 32 -11.87 2.81 -1.24
CA GLN A 32 -10.47 2.85 -0.78
C GLN A 32 -9.50 2.55 -1.93
N ILE A 33 -9.78 1.49 -2.70
CA ILE A 33 -8.97 1.11 -3.87
C ILE A 33 -8.88 2.27 -4.87
N VAL A 34 -10.02 2.89 -5.23
CA VAL A 34 -10.06 4.01 -6.16
C VAL A 34 -9.31 5.22 -5.62
N ALA A 35 -9.38 5.49 -4.31
CA ALA A 35 -8.63 6.57 -3.69
C ALA A 35 -7.11 6.37 -3.82
N VAL A 36 -6.62 5.13 -3.71
CA VAL A 36 -5.21 4.77 -3.96
C VAL A 36 -4.88 4.94 -5.45
N ILE A 37 -5.69 4.37 -6.35
CA ILE A 37 -5.43 4.45 -7.81
C ILE A 37 -5.38 5.92 -8.30
N ARG A 38 -6.18 6.80 -7.72
CA ARG A 38 -6.16 8.24 -8.05
C ARG A 38 -4.87 8.94 -7.63
N GLN A 39 -4.17 8.44 -6.62
CA GLN A 39 -2.86 8.94 -6.19
C GLN A 39 -1.72 8.38 -7.07
N HIS A 40 -1.98 7.34 -7.86
CA HIS A 40 -1.01 6.68 -8.74
C HIS A 40 -1.45 6.69 -10.21
N PRO A 41 -1.40 7.86 -10.90
CA PRO A 41 -1.74 7.96 -12.32
C PRO A 41 -0.91 7.03 -13.22
N GLU A 42 0.31 6.67 -12.83
CA GLU A 42 1.19 5.74 -13.52
C GLU A 42 0.61 4.32 -13.65
N TYR A 43 -0.30 3.93 -12.75
CA TYR A 43 -0.93 2.60 -12.77
C TYR A 43 -2.32 2.59 -13.42
N GLN A 44 -2.90 3.75 -13.71
CA GLN A 44 -4.25 3.84 -14.30
C GLN A 44 -4.30 3.18 -15.68
N GLY A 45 -3.27 3.41 -16.52
CA GLY A 45 -3.19 2.78 -17.85
C GLY A 45 -3.15 1.25 -17.81
N LEU A 46 -2.50 0.68 -16.78
CA LEU A 46 -2.51 -0.77 -16.56
C LEU A 46 -3.92 -1.28 -16.24
N LEU A 47 -4.65 -0.59 -15.37
CA LEU A 47 -5.98 -1.00 -14.90
C LEU A 47 -7.07 -0.83 -15.97
N GLU A 48 -6.84 0.03 -16.95
CA GLU A 48 -7.72 0.18 -18.12
C GLU A 48 -7.58 -0.97 -19.12
N ASN A 49 -6.46 -1.71 -19.06
CA ASN A 49 -6.22 -2.87 -19.91
C ASN A 49 -6.24 -4.16 -19.08
N SER A 50 -7.44 -4.73 -18.92
CA SER A 50 -7.67 -5.91 -18.07
C SER A 50 -6.77 -7.11 -18.42
N ASP A 51 -6.47 -7.33 -19.71
CA ASP A 51 -5.62 -8.45 -20.15
C ASP A 51 -4.17 -8.26 -19.69
N GLN A 52 -3.64 -7.03 -19.81
CA GLN A 52 -2.29 -6.72 -19.31
C GLN A 52 -2.22 -6.75 -17.78
N ALA A 53 -3.25 -6.25 -17.10
CA ALA A 53 -3.34 -6.27 -15.64
C ALA A 53 -3.28 -7.69 -15.06
N LEU A 54 -4.00 -8.63 -15.68
CA LEU A 54 -4.13 -10.00 -15.18
C LEU A 54 -2.98 -10.91 -15.64
N GLY A 55 -2.48 -10.73 -16.86
CA GLY A 55 -1.48 -11.63 -17.46
C GLY A 55 -0.01 -11.34 -17.15
N ARG A 56 0.33 -10.14 -16.65
CA ARG A 56 1.74 -9.75 -16.47
C ARG A 56 2.35 -10.33 -15.19
N ASP A 57 3.52 -10.95 -15.33
CA ASP A 57 4.36 -11.35 -14.20
C ASP A 57 5.33 -10.22 -13.85
N TYR A 58 5.33 -9.84 -12.58
CA TYR A 58 6.28 -8.87 -12.01
C TYR A 58 7.31 -9.66 -11.22
N LEU A 59 8.41 -10.00 -11.88
CA LEU A 59 9.53 -10.71 -11.26
C LEU A 59 10.52 -9.70 -10.66
N PRO A 60 11.07 -9.97 -9.45
CA PRO A 60 12.07 -9.09 -8.85
C PRO A 60 13.29 -8.84 -9.73
N GLU A 61 13.68 -9.82 -10.57
CA GLU A 61 14.85 -9.71 -11.45
C GLU A 61 14.70 -8.63 -12.53
N ASN A 62 13.48 -8.23 -12.86
CA ASN A 62 13.21 -7.20 -13.85
C ASN A 62 13.39 -5.77 -13.28
N GLY A 63 13.63 -5.64 -11.97
CA GLY A 63 13.76 -4.34 -11.29
C GLY A 63 12.47 -3.51 -11.27
N GLU A 64 11.34 -4.08 -11.72
CA GLU A 64 10.06 -3.41 -11.76
C GLU A 64 9.33 -3.54 -10.42
N THR A 65 8.85 -2.42 -9.88
CA THR A 65 7.95 -2.44 -8.73
C THR A 65 6.62 -3.04 -9.15
N ASN A 66 6.16 -4.10 -8.45
CA ASN A 66 4.85 -4.70 -8.69
C ASN A 66 3.73 -3.72 -8.28
N PRO A 67 2.93 -3.18 -9.22
CA PRO A 67 1.93 -2.16 -8.92
C PRO A 67 0.87 -2.63 -7.93
N PHE A 68 0.48 -3.90 -8.00
CA PHE A 68 -0.55 -4.46 -7.12
C PHE A 68 -0.05 -4.66 -5.70
N LEU A 69 1.22 -5.04 -5.54
CA LEU A 69 1.86 -5.11 -4.22
C LEU A 69 1.94 -3.70 -3.62
N HIS A 70 2.41 -2.73 -4.40
CA HIS A 70 2.52 -1.33 -3.99
C HIS A 70 1.17 -0.76 -3.53
N MET A 71 0.13 -0.85 -4.37
CA MET A 71 -1.22 -0.39 -4.00
C MET A 71 -1.78 -1.16 -2.81
N GLY A 72 -1.51 -2.47 -2.71
CA GLY A 72 -1.91 -3.29 -1.57
C GLY A 72 -1.28 -2.85 -0.26
N MET A 73 -0.03 -2.38 -0.28
CA MET A 73 0.64 -1.82 0.90
C MET A 73 0.00 -0.52 1.39
N HIS A 74 -0.49 0.34 0.50
CA HIS A 74 -1.28 1.52 0.90
C HIS A 74 -2.56 1.11 1.64
N LEU A 75 -3.29 0.12 1.12
CA LEU A 75 -4.51 -0.38 1.77
C LEU A 75 -4.20 -1.04 3.12
N ALA A 76 -3.13 -1.83 3.18
CA ALA A 76 -2.69 -2.45 4.43
C ALA A 76 -2.33 -1.39 5.47
N LEU A 77 -1.58 -0.35 5.10
CA LEU A 77 -1.23 0.74 6.01
C LEU A 77 -2.49 1.48 6.51
N GLN A 78 -3.44 1.76 5.61
CA GLN A 78 -4.72 2.38 5.99
C GLN A 78 -5.50 1.50 6.98
N ASP A 79 -5.55 0.19 6.73
CA ASP A 79 -6.20 -0.77 7.63
C ASP A 79 -5.50 -0.82 8.99
N GLN A 80 -4.17 -0.90 9.02
CA GLN A 80 -3.34 -0.88 10.22
C GLN A 80 -3.60 0.36 11.09
N VAL A 81 -3.62 1.55 10.48
CA VAL A 81 -3.95 2.81 11.18
C VAL A 81 -5.40 2.83 11.67
N SER A 82 -6.34 2.37 10.83
CA SER A 82 -7.77 2.37 11.15
C SER A 82 -8.11 1.38 12.27
N THR A 83 -7.40 0.27 12.37
CA THR A 83 -7.61 -0.77 13.39
C THR A 83 -6.67 -0.65 14.58
N ASP A 84 -5.71 0.29 14.52
CA ASP A 84 -4.59 0.43 15.46
C ASP A 84 -3.86 -0.90 15.67
N ARG A 85 -3.45 -1.53 14.57
CA ARG A 85 -2.70 -2.79 14.54
C ARG A 85 -1.48 -2.65 13.65
N PRO A 86 -0.25 -2.79 14.17
CA PRO A 86 0.07 -3.03 15.58
C PRO A 86 -0.34 -1.85 16.50
N ALA A 87 -0.61 -2.15 17.76
CA ALA A 87 -1.10 -1.16 18.73
C ALA A 87 -0.13 0.03 18.84
N GLY A 88 -0.64 1.25 18.74
CA GLY A 88 0.15 2.48 18.78
C GLY A 88 0.52 3.05 17.41
N ILE A 89 0.33 2.31 16.31
CA ILE A 89 0.59 2.83 14.96
C ILE A 89 -0.28 4.05 14.64
N ARG A 90 -1.53 4.09 15.12
CA ARG A 90 -2.42 5.22 14.86
C ARG A 90 -1.87 6.51 15.46
N ALA A 91 -1.45 6.46 16.72
CA ALA A 91 -0.91 7.62 17.43
C ALA A 91 0.37 8.14 16.75
N LEU A 92 1.24 7.25 16.27
CA LEU A 92 2.43 7.62 15.51
C LEU A 92 2.07 8.26 14.16
N TYR A 93 1.11 7.67 13.44
CA TYR A 93 0.61 8.19 12.17
C TYR A 93 0.05 9.61 12.32
N GLU A 94 -0.85 9.82 13.28
CA GLU A 94 -1.48 11.12 13.54
C GLU A 94 -0.44 12.19 13.90
N ARG A 95 0.55 11.84 14.72
CA ARG A 95 1.65 12.75 15.07
C ARG A 95 2.48 13.14 13.85
N LEU A 96 2.79 12.20 12.96
CA LEU A 96 3.53 12.46 11.73
C LEU A 96 2.71 13.28 10.73
N GLN A 97 1.43 12.95 10.59
CA GLN A 97 0.49 13.63 9.71
C GLN A 97 0.30 15.09 10.10
N ALA A 98 0.26 15.40 11.41
CA ALA A 98 0.18 16.78 11.89
C ALA A 98 1.36 17.66 11.45
N GLY A 99 2.50 17.05 11.10
CA GLY A 99 3.71 17.75 10.64
C GLY A 99 3.88 17.87 9.12
N THR A 100 2.93 17.36 8.31
CA THR A 100 3.05 17.35 6.84
C THR A 100 1.75 17.74 6.15
N THR A 101 1.87 18.48 5.04
CA THR A 101 0.75 18.77 4.14
C THR A 101 0.58 17.70 3.06
N ASP A 102 1.55 16.81 2.90
CA ASP A 102 1.53 15.73 1.92
C ASP A 102 1.38 14.37 2.62
N SER A 103 0.14 13.88 2.64
CA SER A 103 -0.18 12.57 3.19
C SER A 103 0.31 11.41 2.34
N HIS A 104 0.48 11.60 1.02
CA HIS A 104 0.91 10.54 0.12
C HIS A 104 2.39 10.25 0.30
N THR A 105 3.22 11.28 0.36
CA THR A 105 4.65 11.15 0.69
C THR A 105 4.85 10.55 2.09
N LEU A 106 4.00 10.90 3.06
CA LEU A 106 4.03 10.27 4.38
C LEU A 106 3.74 8.76 4.28
N GLN A 107 2.68 8.37 3.58
CA GLN A 107 2.33 6.96 3.41
C GLN A 107 3.47 6.17 2.77
N HIS A 108 4.15 6.72 1.74
CA HIS A 108 5.33 6.07 1.16
C HIS A 108 6.44 5.82 2.19
N LYS A 109 6.77 6.80 3.04
CA LYS A 109 7.79 6.63 4.09
C LYS A 109 7.41 5.56 5.11
N LEU A 110 6.13 5.47 5.48
CA LEU A 110 5.66 4.42 6.38
C LEU A 110 5.69 3.05 5.70
N MET A 111 5.42 3.01 4.39
CA MET A 111 5.53 1.80 3.58
C MET A 111 6.98 1.32 3.45
N GLU A 112 7.98 2.20 3.49
CA GLU A 112 9.39 1.79 3.56
C GLU A 112 9.66 0.97 4.83
N CYS A 113 9.20 1.44 5.99
CA CYS A 113 9.27 0.68 7.25
C CYS A 113 8.50 -0.65 7.18
N LEU A 114 7.33 -0.66 6.53
CA LEU A 114 6.52 -1.87 6.35
C LEU A 114 7.24 -2.89 5.46
N ALA A 115 7.82 -2.44 4.33
CA ALA A 115 8.58 -3.29 3.42
C ALA A 115 9.82 -3.87 4.12
N GLU A 116 10.52 -3.05 4.90
CA GLU A 116 11.69 -3.49 5.66
C GLU A 116 11.34 -4.59 6.66
N MET A 117 10.25 -4.44 7.43
CA MET A 117 9.77 -5.46 8.36
C MET A 117 9.44 -6.77 7.64
N ILE A 118 8.70 -6.70 6.52
CA ILE A 118 8.34 -7.89 5.74
C ILE A 118 9.60 -8.58 5.18
N TRP A 119 10.55 -7.80 4.65
CA TRP A 119 11.78 -8.33 4.09
C TRP A 119 12.67 -8.99 5.16
N GLN A 120 12.80 -8.38 6.33
CA GLN A 120 13.53 -8.96 7.46
C GLN A 120 12.92 -10.30 7.88
N ALA A 121 11.59 -10.35 8.07
CA ALA A 121 10.87 -11.56 8.41
C ALA A 121 11.10 -12.69 7.37
N GLN A 122 11.02 -12.37 6.08
CA GLN A 122 11.28 -13.32 5.00
C GLN A 122 12.74 -13.81 4.99
N ARG A 123 13.70 -12.92 5.22
CA ARG A 123 15.13 -13.24 5.21
C ARG A 123 15.54 -14.10 6.41
N GLU A 124 14.98 -13.80 7.57
CA GLU A 124 15.31 -14.46 8.84
C GLU A 124 14.44 -15.73 9.06
N GLY A 125 13.35 -15.88 8.31
CA GLY A 125 12.42 -16.98 8.45
C GLY A 125 11.54 -16.88 9.70
N GLU A 126 11.38 -15.66 10.21
CA GLU A 126 10.64 -15.35 11.43
C GLU A 126 9.31 -14.63 11.12
N LEU A 127 8.49 -14.42 12.15
CA LEU A 127 7.30 -13.59 12.04
C LEU A 127 7.68 -12.11 11.94
N PRO A 128 6.86 -11.26 11.28
CA PRO A 128 7.09 -9.83 11.24
C PRO A 128 7.20 -9.21 12.65
N ASP A 129 8.29 -8.48 12.88
CA ASP A 129 8.55 -7.80 14.15
C ASP A 129 7.83 -6.45 14.19
N GLU A 130 6.67 -6.44 14.83
CA GLU A 130 5.82 -5.25 14.99
C GLU A 130 6.51 -4.13 15.79
N GLN A 131 7.36 -4.48 16.77
CA GLN A 131 8.04 -3.48 17.59
C GLN A 131 9.09 -2.74 16.77
N ARG A 132 9.90 -3.46 15.98
CA ARG A 132 10.87 -2.85 15.06
C ARG A 132 10.17 -1.98 14.02
N TYR A 133 8.99 -2.39 13.54
CA TYR A 133 8.19 -1.57 12.64
C TYR A 133 7.72 -0.26 13.28
N LEU A 134 7.18 -0.30 14.51
CA LEU A 134 6.79 0.89 15.26
C LEU A 134 7.99 1.81 15.57
N ASP A 135 9.14 1.24 15.92
CA ASP A 135 10.37 2.00 16.17
C ASP A 135 10.86 2.71 14.90
N CYS A 136 10.81 2.04 13.74
CA CYS A 136 11.12 2.64 12.44
C CYS A 136 10.22 3.86 12.16
N ILE A 137 8.90 3.72 12.35
CA ILE A 137 7.95 4.83 12.19
C ILE A 137 8.24 5.94 13.20
N GLY A 138 8.50 5.61 14.47
CA GLY A 138 8.83 6.57 15.52
C GLY A 138 10.07 7.41 15.19
N ASN A 139 11.07 6.81 14.56
CA ASN A 139 12.29 7.50 14.13
C ASN A 139 12.04 8.53 13.02
N LEU A 140 11.01 8.33 12.18
CA LEU A 140 10.57 9.35 11.22
C LEU A 140 10.04 10.61 11.94
N ALA A 141 9.39 10.43 13.10
CA ALA A 141 8.81 11.52 13.89
C ALA A 141 9.87 12.29 14.68
N GLY A 142 10.94 11.62 15.09
CA GLY A 142 12.06 12.23 15.81
C GLY A 142 13.00 13.05 14.92
N ASN A 143 13.16 12.69 13.65
CA ASN A 143 14.22 13.23 12.79
C ASN A 143 13.79 14.34 11.81
N GLY A 144 12.54 14.82 11.85
CA GLY A 144 12.07 15.87 10.93
C GLY A 144 12.24 15.53 9.44
N ARG A 145 12.39 14.24 9.11
CA ARG A 145 12.74 13.74 7.76
C ARG A 145 11.57 13.78 6.77
N ILE A 146 10.50 14.50 7.11
CA ILE A 146 9.46 14.84 6.17
C ILE A 146 9.77 16.24 5.62
N ALA A 147 10.88 16.33 4.88
CA ALA A 147 11.17 17.53 4.11
C ALA A 147 10.04 17.76 3.09
N HIS A 148 9.51 18.98 3.11
CA HIS A 148 8.51 19.54 2.21
C HIS A 148 8.91 19.46 0.73
#